data_AF-A0A927LED4-F1
#
_entry.id   AF-A0A927LED4-F1
#
_cell.length_a   1.000
_cell.length_b   1.000
_cell.length_c   1.000
_cell.angle_alpha   90.00
_cell.angle_beta   90.00
_cell.angle_gamma   90.00
#
_symmetry.space_group_name_H-M   'P 1'
#
loop_
_entity.id
_entity.type
_entity.pdbx_description
1 polymer ?
#
loop_
_entity_poly.entity_id
_entity_poly.type
_entity_poly.pdbx_seq_one_letter_code
_entity_poly.pdbx_strand_id
1 'polypeptide(L)'
;MKLPLLKNNLNPLKNVFYFSILIQFISVIHILFSGSLNGDFTAFVEVNMFVLFLSFIASVSPFCFLFFYLKQKQLKEYSALGEIKYFDTAIISLLVVNIFLALKYEVGRLASHDIYQVPFFVKPFIVIVNRIDAYVISGYLIVSNLFSKKSNLIVIVLLMILSLSRASVFVFLFLILIYSLSGKLSFSLKKLVVFVVIFLLTFQFIPMLFDYRESLRNGDEAKLIQIFDTTELVKFVLAKLIGRVSSLSAVEYFFEHYHQIVTVKNSIGDFDFIIEFFRPFYGGIFRDELKSYTYFFTNIYDPNAGSDYGVMYALPGVLLLSFIKGWYVLLMNVVFIIMIIVFIVRLASFLFGNIYREFVYILLFSPLMSGVPAEFGQLLFYLLVLSFLKLLYRQIMIRN
;
A
#
# COMPACT_ATOMS: atom_id res chain seq x y z
N MET A 1 21.39 20.36 30.86
CA MET A 1 21.64 19.26 29.91
C MET A 1 20.99 19.64 28.59
N LYS A 2 21.77 20.17 27.62
CA LYS A 2 21.26 20.68 26.35
C LYS A 2 20.88 19.48 25.47
N LEU A 3 19.60 19.35 25.11
CA LEU A 3 19.18 18.43 24.05
C LEU A 3 19.97 18.78 22.78
N PRO A 4 20.57 17.81 22.08
CA PRO A 4 21.22 18.09 20.82
C PRO A 4 20.14 18.57 19.85
N LEU A 5 20.29 19.81 19.39
CA LEU A 5 19.59 20.36 18.23
C LEU A 5 19.69 19.32 17.10
N LEU A 6 18.58 18.62 16.84
CA LEU A 6 18.40 17.78 15.67
C LEU A 6 18.61 18.68 14.45
N LYS A 7 19.83 18.65 13.89
CA LYS A 7 20.11 19.10 12.53
C LYS A 7 18.94 18.64 11.65
N ASN A 8 18.44 19.54 10.82
CA ASN A 8 17.49 19.27 9.73
C ASN A 8 18.01 18.11 8.86
N ASN A 9 17.83 16.88 9.31
CA ASN A 9 18.20 15.68 8.59
C ASN A 9 17.10 15.44 7.58
N LEU A 10 17.18 16.15 6.44
CA LEU A 10 16.42 15.84 5.22
C LEU A 10 16.82 14.47 4.62
N ASN A 11 17.77 13.77 5.24
CA ASN A 11 18.33 12.51 4.76
C ASN A 11 17.29 11.37 4.67
N PRO A 12 16.42 11.13 5.67
CA PRO A 12 15.47 10.01 5.62
C PRO A 12 14.36 10.22 4.58
N LEU A 13 13.79 11.43 4.48
CA LEU A 13 12.78 11.74 3.46
C LEU A 13 13.35 11.59 2.03
N LYS A 14 14.59 12.03 1.80
CA LYS A 14 15.30 11.81 0.53
C LYS A 14 15.49 10.33 0.23
N ASN A 15 15.85 9.52 1.22
CA ASN A 15 16.06 8.08 1.02
C ASN A 15 14.79 7.38 0.54
N VAL A 16 13.63 7.67 1.15
CA VAL A 16 12.36 7.07 0.71
C VAL A 16 11.95 7.58 -0.68
N PHE A 17 12.20 8.85 -0.96
CA PHE A 17 12.00 9.40 -2.31
C PHE A 17 12.88 8.71 -3.37
N TYR A 18 14.18 8.58 -3.13
CA TYR A 18 15.07 7.88 -4.06
C TYR A 18 14.71 6.41 -4.20
N PHE A 19 14.27 5.76 -3.12
CA PHE A 19 13.76 4.39 -3.19
C PHE A 19 12.52 4.29 -4.09
N SER A 20 11.58 5.24 -3.99
CA SER A 20 10.40 5.25 -4.88
C SER A 20 10.76 5.40 -6.35
N ILE A 21 11.78 6.21 -6.67
CA ILE A 21 12.29 6.33 -8.05
C ILE A 21 13.01 5.06 -8.48
N LEU A 22 13.86 4.50 -7.60
CA LEU A 22 14.64 3.30 -7.89
C LEU A 22 13.74 2.12 -8.27
N ILE A 23 12.59 1.95 -7.62
CA ILE A 23 11.67 0.86 -7.97
C ILE A 23 11.10 1.04 -9.38
N GLN A 24 10.73 2.26 -9.76
CA GLN A 24 10.27 2.54 -11.14
C GLN A 24 11.39 2.26 -12.15
N PHE A 25 12.65 2.55 -11.78
CA PHE A 25 13.80 2.25 -12.62
C PHE A 25 14.07 0.74 -12.75
N ILE A 26 13.98 -0.02 -11.66
CA ILE A 26 14.06 -1.49 -11.68
C ILE A 26 12.96 -2.06 -12.59
N SER A 27 11.77 -1.48 -12.55
CA SER A 27 10.66 -1.84 -13.43
C SER A 27 10.98 -1.59 -14.90
N VAL A 28 11.57 -0.44 -15.26
CA VAL A 28 12.05 -0.18 -16.63
C VAL A 28 13.09 -1.22 -17.04
N ILE A 29 14.12 -1.44 -16.23
CA ILE A 29 15.18 -2.43 -16.51
C ILE A 29 14.58 -3.80 -16.79
N HIS A 30 13.64 -4.24 -15.95
CA HIS A 30 12.96 -5.52 -16.15
C HIS A 30 12.25 -5.58 -17.50
N ILE A 31 11.49 -4.55 -17.87
CA ILE A 31 10.77 -4.49 -19.15
C ILE A 31 11.75 -4.55 -20.33
N LEU A 32 12.87 -3.82 -20.25
CA LEU A 32 13.90 -3.83 -21.30
C LEU A 32 14.54 -5.21 -21.49
N PHE A 33 14.76 -5.97 -20.41
CA PHE A 33 15.35 -7.31 -20.48
C PHE A 33 14.34 -8.40 -20.87
N SER A 34 13.10 -8.29 -20.39
CA SER A 34 12.07 -9.32 -20.59
C SER A 34 11.23 -9.11 -21.85
N GLY A 35 11.24 -7.91 -22.42
CA GLY A 35 10.39 -7.53 -23.56
C GLY A 35 8.90 -7.46 -23.25
N SER A 36 8.51 -7.56 -21.97
CA SER A 36 7.12 -7.57 -21.52
C SER A 36 6.91 -6.66 -20.31
N LEU A 37 5.67 -6.22 -20.09
CA LEU A 37 5.29 -5.49 -18.88
C LEU A 37 5.39 -6.40 -17.65
N ASN A 38 5.33 -5.81 -16.44
CA ASN A 38 5.45 -6.54 -15.19
C ASN A 38 4.15 -6.46 -14.35
N GLY A 39 4.13 -7.15 -13.22
CA GLY A 39 2.96 -7.18 -12.34
C GLY A 39 1.78 -7.91 -12.97
N ASP A 40 0.61 -7.28 -12.97
CA ASP A 40 -0.58 -7.86 -13.57
C ASP A 40 -0.51 -7.88 -15.11
N PHE A 41 0.41 -7.14 -15.73
CA PHE A 41 0.44 -6.91 -17.17
C PHE A 41 1.45 -7.78 -17.95
N THR A 42 1.96 -8.86 -17.37
CA THR A 42 3.02 -9.70 -17.98
C THR A 42 2.68 -10.33 -19.34
N ALA A 43 1.41 -10.34 -19.72
CA ALA A 43 0.96 -10.85 -21.02
C ALA A 43 1.18 -9.84 -22.17
N PHE A 44 1.49 -8.58 -21.88
CA PHE A 44 1.71 -7.54 -22.89
C PHE A 44 3.17 -7.50 -23.31
N VAL A 45 3.39 -7.77 -24.59
CA VAL A 45 4.69 -7.85 -25.28
C VAL A 45 4.73 -6.76 -26.35
N GLU A 46 5.92 -6.39 -26.83
CA GLU A 46 6.14 -5.34 -27.84
C GLU A 46 5.94 -3.91 -27.32
N VAL A 47 6.55 -3.62 -26.17
CA VAL A 47 6.48 -2.32 -25.49
C VAL A 47 7.08 -1.20 -26.33
N ASN A 48 6.30 -0.13 -26.55
CA ASN A 48 6.77 1.05 -27.26
C ASN A 48 7.70 1.90 -26.37
N MET A 49 8.97 2.01 -26.77
CA MET A 49 10.00 2.70 -25.97
C MET A 49 9.71 4.18 -25.68
N PHE A 50 9.02 4.88 -26.59
CA PHE A 50 8.62 6.27 -26.36
C PHE A 50 7.49 6.36 -25.34
N VAL A 51 6.52 5.45 -25.41
CA VAL A 51 5.42 5.36 -24.44
C VAL A 51 5.97 4.98 -23.07
N LEU A 52 6.88 4.01 -22.99
CA LEU A 52 7.57 3.59 -21.77
C LEU A 52 8.28 4.75 -21.06
N PHE A 53 8.92 5.64 -21.83
CA PHE A 53 9.56 6.84 -21.29
C PHE A 53 8.53 7.81 -20.70
N LEU A 54 7.42 8.06 -21.39
CA LEU A 54 6.34 8.91 -20.87
C LEU A 54 5.69 8.29 -19.63
N SER A 55 5.47 6.99 -19.62
CA SER A 55 4.94 6.23 -18.48
C SER A 55 5.86 6.31 -17.27
N PHE A 56 7.18 6.29 -17.47
CA PHE A 56 8.14 6.49 -16.39
C PHE A 56 8.07 7.90 -15.77
N ILE A 57 7.97 8.94 -16.60
CA ILE A 57 7.80 10.31 -16.09
C ILE A 57 6.48 10.41 -15.31
N ALA A 58 5.39 9.89 -15.88
CA ALA A 58 4.08 9.90 -15.26
C ALA A 58 4.07 9.12 -13.94
N SER A 59 4.71 7.94 -13.86
CA SER A 59 4.76 7.10 -12.66
C SER A 59 5.59 7.73 -11.52
N VAL A 60 6.62 8.50 -11.84
CA VAL A 60 7.45 9.22 -10.85
C VAL A 60 6.77 10.50 -10.35
N SER A 61 5.90 11.12 -11.17
CA SER A 61 5.32 12.42 -10.87
C SER A 61 4.59 12.55 -9.51
N PRO A 62 3.80 11.57 -9.03
CA PRO A 62 3.08 11.72 -7.76
C PRO A 62 4.05 11.71 -6.56
N PHE A 63 5.14 10.94 -6.67
CA PHE A 63 6.20 10.85 -5.67
C PHE A 63 7.00 12.15 -5.59
N CYS A 64 7.31 12.76 -6.74
CA CYS A 64 7.91 14.09 -6.81
C CYS A 64 7.02 15.14 -6.14
N PHE A 65 5.73 15.18 -6.48
CA PHE A 65 4.76 16.09 -5.85
C PHE A 65 4.77 15.94 -4.33
N LEU A 66 4.64 14.70 -3.83
CA LEU A 66 4.61 14.43 -2.39
C LEU A 66 5.92 14.85 -1.70
N PHE A 67 7.07 14.53 -2.30
CA PHE A 67 8.38 14.89 -1.77
C PHE A 67 8.55 16.41 -1.63
N PHE A 68 8.27 17.17 -2.70
CA PHE A 68 8.39 18.63 -2.68
C PHE A 68 7.41 19.27 -1.71
N TYR A 69 6.16 18.78 -1.68
CA TYR A 69 5.14 19.23 -0.75
C TYR A 69 5.57 19.03 0.72
N LEU A 70 6.05 17.83 1.07
CA LEU A 70 6.49 17.51 2.44
C LEU A 70 7.77 18.23 2.84
N LYS A 71 8.73 18.40 1.92
CA LYS A 71 9.99 19.10 2.17
C LYS A 71 9.77 20.55 2.63
N GLN A 72 8.72 21.20 2.17
CA GLN A 72 8.35 22.56 2.56
C GLN A 72 7.66 22.65 3.92
N LYS A 73 7.21 21.53 4.51
CA LYS A 73 6.51 21.56 5.79
C LYS A 73 7.47 21.64 6.96
N GLN A 74 7.13 22.50 7.92
CA GLN A 74 7.85 22.64 9.17
C GLN A 74 7.66 21.40 10.06
N LEU A 75 8.71 21.06 10.81
CA LEU A 75 8.60 20.06 11.86
C LEU A 75 7.70 20.59 12.97
N LYS A 76 6.78 19.74 13.45
CA LYS A 76 5.86 20.09 14.52
C LYS A 76 6.14 19.23 15.74
N GLU A 77 6.31 19.88 16.87
CA GLU A 77 6.50 19.25 18.17
C GLU A 77 5.13 18.96 18.81
N TYR A 78 4.37 18.04 18.23
CA TYR A 78 3.26 17.44 18.97
C TYR A 78 3.78 16.24 19.75
N SER A 79 3.37 16.12 21.01
CA SER A 79 3.57 14.91 21.81
C SER A 79 3.06 13.72 21.00
N ALA A 80 3.91 12.74 20.75
CA ALA A 80 3.61 11.72 19.76
C ALA A 80 2.76 10.59 20.36
N LEU A 81 2.03 9.84 19.53
CA LEU A 81 1.10 8.82 20.03
C LEU A 81 1.81 7.70 20.82
N GLY A 82 3.07 7.42 20.49
CA GLY A 82 3.85 6.40 21.20
C GLY A 82 4.43 6.84 22.55
N GLU A 83 4.16 8.06 23.01
CA GLU A 83 4.46 8.50 24.39
C GLU A 83 3.40 8.03 25.40
N ILE A 84 2.31 7.41 24.93
CA ILE A 84 1.26 6.84 25.77
C ILE A 84 1.83 5.67 26.60
N LYS A 85 1.53 5.66 27.91
CA LYS A 85 1.99 4.58 28.82
C LYS A 85 1.44 3.22 28.39
N TYR A 86 2.29 2.20 28.36
CA TYR A 86 1.97 0.82 27.94
C TYR A 86 1.51 0.66 26.48
N PHE A 87 1.75 1.67 25.64
CA PHE A 87 1.35 1.65 24.25
C PHE A 87 2.02 0.52 23.45
N ASP A 88 3.26 0.19 23.80
CA ASP A 88 4.03 -0.93 23.26
C ASP A 88 3.33 -2.29 23.48
N THR A 89 2.84 -2.51 24.71
CA THR A 89 2.14 -3.73 25.11
C THR A 89 0.80 -3.84 24.39
N ALA A 90 0.05 -2.73 24.31
CA ALA A 90 -1.23 -2.68 23.60
C ALA A 90 -1.09 -3.08 22.11
N ILE A 91 0.00 -2.69 21.44
CA ILE A 91 0.25 -3.04 20.05
C ILE A 91 0.62 -4.50 19.88
N ILE A 92 1.46 -5.04 20.76
CA ILE A 92 1.79 -6.47 20.73
C ILE A 92 0.51 -7.29 20.92
N SER A 93 -0.35 -6.91 21.87
CA SER A 93 -1.66 -7.53 22.06
C SER A 93 -2.55 -7.41 20.80
N LEU A 94 -2.59 -6.22 20.18
CA LEU A 94 -3.34 -6.00 18.94
C LEU A 94 -2.85 -6.91 17.80
N LEU A 95 -1.54 -7.07 17.64
CA LEU A 95 -0.95 -7.96 16.64
C LEU A 95 -1.33 -9.42 16.89
N VAL A 96 -1.21 -9.88 18.14
CA VAL A 96 -1.59 -11.26 18.52
C VAL A 96 -3.07 -11.51 18.23
N VAL A 97 -3.95 -10.56 18.57
CA VAL A 97 -5.38 -10.64 18.26
C VAL A 97 -5.61 -10.70 16.75
N ASN A 98 -4.96 -9.83 15.96
CA ASN A 98 -5.11 -9.84 14.50
C ASN A 98 -4.63 -11.16 13.87
N ILE A 99 -3.52 -11.73 14.35
CA ILE A 99 -3.00 -13.03 13.91
C ILE A 99 -4.02 -14.14 14.24
N PHE A 100 -4.55 -14.15 15.46
CA PHE A 100 -5.56 -15.12 15.85
C PHE A 100 -6.82 -15.03 14.96
N LEU A 101 -7.31 -13.82 14.71
CA LEU A 101 -8.47 -13.59 13.84
C LEU A 101 -8.19 -14.02 12.40
N ALA A 102 -6.98 -13.76 11.88
CA ALA A 102 -6.59 -14.19 10.53
C ALA A 102 -6.48 -15.72 10.43
N LEU A 103 -5.87 -16.39 11.41
CA LEU A 103 -5.69 -17.85 11.37
C LEU A 103 -6.98 -18.63 11.63
N LYS A 104 -7.83 -18.17 12.56
CA LYS A 104 -9.03 -18.90 12.97
C LYS A 104 -10.25 -18.60 12.10
N TYR A 105 -10.37 -17.35 11.67
CA TYR A 105 -11.57 -16.85 10.99
C TYR A 105 -11.27 -16.25 9.62
N GLU A 106 -10.03 -16.42 9.12
CA GLU A 106 -9.62 -15.94 7.79
C GLU A 106 -9.78 -14.42 7.60
N VAL A 107 -9.81 -13.67 8.70
CA VAL A 107 -10.06 -12.22 8.68
C VAL A 107 -8.92 -11.48 7.99
N GLY A 108 -9.27 -10.77 6.92
CA GLY A 108 -8.34 -9.94 6.15
C GLY A 108 -7.42 -10.76 5.24
N ARG A 109 -7.74 -12.02 4.97
CA ARG A 109 -7.06 -12.83 3.96
C ARG A 109 -7.39 -12.28 2.57
N LEU A 110 -6.35 -12.03 1.79
CA LEU A 110 -6.50 -11.58 0.41
C LEU A 110 -6.89 -12.78 -0.48
N ALA A 111 -7.86 -12.59 -1.38
CA ALA A 111 -8.40 -13.58 -2.32
C ALA A 111 -9.36 -14.67 -1.77
N SER A 112 -9.96 -14.49 -0.58
CA SER A 112 -11.09 -15.33 -0.16
C SER A 112 -12.38 -14.91 -0.87
N HIS A 113 -13.03 -15.84 -1.56
CA HIS A 113 -14.31 -15.63 -2.26
C HIS A 113 -15.50 -15.48 -1.30
N ASP A 114 -15.33 -15.96 -0.07
CA ASP A 114 -16.39 -15.98 0.92
C ASP A 114 -16.27 -14.84 1.92
N ILE A 115 -17.42 -14.26 2.28
CA ILE A 115 -17.55 -13.45 3.49
C ILE A 115 -17.22 -14.38 4.66
N TYR A 116 -16.09 -14.12 5.33
CA TYR A 116 -15.63 -14.91 6.47
C TYR A 116 -16.77 -15.22 7.44
N GLN A 117 -17.00 -16.51 7.70
CA GLN A 117 -18.06 -16.95 8.60
C GLN A 117 -17.57 -16.89 10.04
N VAL A 118 -18.11 -15.93 10.78
CA VAL A 118 -17.80 -15.71 12.19
C VAL A 118 -19.06 -15.67 13.03
N PRO A 119 -19.00 -16.15 14.29
CA PRO A 119 -20.12 -16.04 15.21
C PRO A 119 -20.57 -14.60 15.34
N PHE A 120 -21.89 -14.36 15.45
CA PHE A 120 -22.48 -13.02 15.46
C PHE A 120 -21.84 -12.09 16.49
N PHE A 121 -21.52 -12.59 17.69
CA PHE A 121 -20.90 -11.81 18.75
C PHE A 121 -19.43 -11.43 18.48
N VAL A 122 -18.73 -12.14 17.58
CA VAL A 122 -17.34 -11.83 17.18
C VAL A 122 -17.31 -10.77 16.09
N LYS A 123 -18.37 -10.65 15.26
CA LYS A 123 -18.44 -9.68 14.16
C LYS A 123 -18.17 -8.23 14.61
N PRO A 124 -18.85 -7.69 15.64
CA PRO A 124 -18.59 -6.33 16.11
C PRO A 124 -17.13 -6.14 16.55
N PHE A 125 -16.55 -7.13 17.23
CA PHE A 125 -15.17 -7.09 17.68
C PHE A 125 -14.19 -7.03 16.51
N ILE A 126 -14.38 -7.87 15.49
CA ILE A 126 -13.57 -7.84 14.26
C ILE A 126 -13.64 -6.48 13.58
N VAL A 127 -14.85 -5.90 13.47
CA VAL A 127 -15.03 -4.58 12.85
C VAL A 127 -14.21 -3.53 13.60
N ILE A 128 -14.26 -3.51 14.93
CA ILE A 128 -13.51 -2.54 15.76
C ILE A 128 -12.01 -2.75 15.62
N VAL A 129 -11.53 -3.99 15.76
CA VAL A 129 -10.10 -4.33 15.70
C VAL A 129 -9.51 -3.99 14.33
N ASN A 130 -10.22 -4.28 13.25
CA ASN A 130 -9.79 -3.95 11.89
C ASN A 130 -9.84 -2.45 11.56
N ARG A 131 -10.48 -1.62 12.39
CA ARG A 131 -10.39 -0.14 12.26
C ARG A 131 -9.08 0.42 12.79
N ILE A 132 -8.25 -0.41 13.44
CA ILE A 132 -6.94 -0.04 13.96
C ILE A 132 -5.89 -0.81 13.16
N ASP A 133 -5.24 -0.12 12.21
CA ASP A 133 -4.23 -0.77 11.38
C ASP A 133 -2.96 -1.08 12.16
N ALA A 134 -2.76 -2.38 12.43
CA ALA A 134 -1.62 -2.88 13.17
C ALA A 134 -0.29 -2.64 12.42
N TYR A 135 -0.28 -2.59 11.09
CA TYR A 135 0.92 -2.30 10.30
C TYR A 135 1.32 -0.84 10.46
N VAL A 136 0.37 0.09 10.31
CA VAL A 136 0.62 1.54 10.45
C VAL A 136 1.18 1.85 11.84
N ILE A 137 0.52 1.36 12.89
CA ILE A 137 0.93 1.67 14.26
C ILE A 137 2.28 1.03 14.60
N SER A 138 2.49 -0.23 14.20
CA SER A 138 3.76 -0.93 14.45
C SER A 138 4.91 -0.29 13.67
N GLY A 139 4.68 0.09 12.41
CA GLY A 139 5.66 0.79 11.59
C GLY A 139 6.08 2.12 12.22
N TYR A 140 5.13 2.92 12.69
CA TYR A 140 5.39 4.17 13.39
C TYR A 140 6.32 3.97 14.60
N LEU A 141 6.05 2.96 15.43
CA LEU A 141 6.88 2.70 16.61
C LEU A 141 8.29 2.20 16.28
N ILE A 142 8.43 1.40 15.22
CA ILE A 142 9.74 0.93 14.74
C ILE A 142 10.60 2.11 14.25
N VAL A 143 10.00 3.05 13.49
CA VAL A 143 10.70 4.26 13.00
C VAL A 143 11.03 5.20 14.15
N SER A 144 10.11 5.38 15.09
CA SER A 144 10.27 6.31 16.22
C SER A 144 11.25 5.82 17.30
N ASN A 145 11.77 4.60 17.18
CA ASN A 145 12.63 3.96 18.19
C ASN A 145 12.01 3.90 19.60
N LEU A 146 10.68 3.86 19.69
CA LEU A 146 9.95 3.86 20.97
C LEU A 146 9.90 2.46 21.61
N PHE A 147 10.19 1.42 20.84
CA PHE A 147 10.36 0.06 21.35
C PHE A 147 11.79 -0.22 21.81
N SER A 148 11.91 -1.04 22.86
CA SER A 148 13.18 -1.72 23.15
C SER A 148 13.66 -2.56 21.95
N LYS A 149 14.96 -2.87 21.86
CA LYS A 149 15.47 -3.75 20.78
C LYS A 149 14.75 -5.10 20.74
N LYS A 150 14.40 -5.66 21.90
CA LYS A 150 13.65 -6.92 22.01
C LYS A 150 12.23 -6.76 21.49
N SER A 151 11.51 -5.72 21.92
CA SER A 151 10.13 -5.46 21.48
C SER A 151 10.04 -5.19 19.97
N ASN A 152 11.03 -4.49 19.41
CA ASN A 152 11.13 -4.30 17.95
C ASN A 152 11.21 -5.64 17.20
N LEU A 153 12.07 -6.56 17.66
CA LEU A 153 12.21 -7.87 17.03
C LEU A 153 10.91 -8.68 17.11
N ILE A 154 10.26 -8.69 18.28
CA ILE A 154 8.98 -9.37 18.48
C ILE A 154 7.93 -8.83 17.50
N VAL A 155 7.81 -7.51 17.40
CA VAL A 155 6.83 -6.86 16.52
C VAL A 155 7.12 -7.18 15.05
N ILE A 156 8.38 -7.16 14.61
CA ILE A 156 8.74 -7.55 13.24
C ILE A 156 8.33 -8.99 12.95
N VAL A 157 8.62 -9.92 13.86
CA VAL A 157 8.22 -11.34 13.72
C VAL A 157 6.69 -11.46 13.65
N LEU A 158 5.96 -10.79 14.53
CA LEU A 158 4.49 -10.81 14.53
C LEU A 158 3.91 -10.20 13.25
N LEU A 159 4.50 -9.12 12.71
CA LEU A 159 4.07 -8.53 11.43
C LEU A 159 4.29 -9.49 10.26
N MET A 160 5.41 -10.23 10.25
CA MET A 160 5.66 -11.26 9.23
C MET A 160 4.65 -12.40 9.33
N ILE A 161 4.38 -12.90 10.54
CA ILE A 161 3.36 -13.95 10.76
C ILE A 161 1.99 -13.45 10.31
N LEU A 162 1.60 -12.23 10.69
CA LEU A 162 0.33 -11.64 10.28
C LEU A 162 0.24 -11.53 8.75
N SER A 163 1.32 -11.10 8.09
CA SER A 163 1.38 -11.01 6.62
C SER A 163 1.15 -12.36 5.95
N LEU A 164 1.86 -13.39 6.41
CA LEU A 164 1.73 -14.75 5.89
C LEU A 164 0.32 -15.30 6.14
N SER A 165 -0.25 -15.08 7.33
CA SER A 165 -1.62 -15.50 7.66
C SER A 165 -2.69 -14.82 6.79
N ARG A 166 -2.42 -13.62 6.27
CA ARG A 166 -3.30 -12.87 5.37
C ARG A 166 -2.99 -13.08 3.89
N ALA A 167 -2.00 -13.91 3.55
CA ALA A 167 -1.47 -14.06 2.20
C ALA A 167 -1.06 -12.73 1.54
N SER A 168 -0.54 -11.79 2.33
CA SER A 168 -0.07 -10.49 1.84
C SER A 168 1.44 -10.50 1.62
N VAL A 169 1.89 -9.94 0.50
CA VAL A 169 3.31 -9.72 0.19
C VAL A 169 3.71 -8.25 0.42
N PHE A 170 2.72 -7.36 0.57
CA PHE A 170 2.94 -5.91 0.68
C PHE A 170 3.65 -5.50 1.97
N VAL A 171 3.55 -6.32 3.03
CA VAL A 171 4.20 -6.07 4.32
C VAL A 171 5.72 -6.11 4.21
N PHE A 172 6.28 -6.93 3.33
CA PHE A 172 7.72 -6.97 3.12
C PHE A 172 8.23 -5.64 2.56
N LEU A 173 7.53 -5.07 1.57
CA LEU A 173 7.81 -3.73 1.05
C LEU A 173 7.68 -2.66 2.15
N PHE A 174 6.60 -2.71 2.92
CA PHE A 174 6.38 -1.81 4.05
C PHE A 174 7.52 -1.89 5.06
N LEU A 175 7.96 -3.08 5.45
CA LEU A 175 9.06 -3.28 6.39
C LEU A 175 10.39 -2.72 5.85
N ILE A 176 10.69 -2.89 4.55
CA ILE A 176 11.87 -2.30 3.90
C ILE A 176 11.86 -0.78 4.04
N LEU A 177 10.73 -0.16 3.68
CA LEU A 177 10.55 1.29 3.75
C LEU A 177 10.75 1.80 5.20
N ILE A 178 10.15 1.12 6.17
CA ILE A 178 10.27 1.42 7.60
C ILE A 178 11.71 1.30 8.10
N TYR A 179 12.41 0.22 7.72
CA TYR A 179 13.81 0.04 8.08
C TYR A 179 14.71 1.11 7.46
N SER A 180 14.41 1.52 6.22
CA SER A 180 15.15 2.55 5.49
C SER A 180 15.03 3.89 6.19
N LEU A 181 13.82 4.22 6.66
CA LEU A 181 13.57 5.42 7.45
C LEU A 181 14.21 5.43 8.82
N SER A 182 14.22 4.30 9.52
CA SER A 182 14.74 4.24 10.89
C SER A 182 16.25 4.52 10.99
N GLY A 183 16.96 4.63 9.86
CA GLY A 183 18.42 4.77 9.81
C GLY A 183 19.17 3.52 10.28
N LYS A 184 18.46 2.45 10.68
CA LYS A 184 19.04 1.15 11.07
C LYS A 184 19.59 0.37 9.86
N LEU A 185 19.11 0.70 8.66
CA LEU A 185 19.73 0.34 7.39
C LEU A 185 21.01 1.17 7.18
N SER A 186 22.06 0.85 7.93
CA SER A 186 23.40 1.01 7.37
C SER A 186 23.51 -0.02 6.24
N PHE A 187 23.52 0.40 4.98
CA PHE A 187 23.83 -0.49 3.85
C PHE A 187 25.29 -0.94 3.95
N SER A 188 25.59 -1.85 4.87
CA SER A 188 26.78 -2.68 4.76
C SER A 188 26.41 -3.86 3.87
N LEU A 189 27.31 -4.22 2.95
CA LEU A 189 27.11 -5.32 2.00
C LEU A 189 26.60 -6.59 2.70
N LYS A 190 27.07 -6.85 3.93
CA LYS A 190 26.65 -7.99 4.77
C LYS A 190 25.17 -7.95 5.17
N LYS A 191 24.63 -6.79 5.56
CA LYS A 191 23.20 -6.65 5.93
C LYS A 191 22.29 -6.73 4.70
N LEU A 192 22.75 -6.19 3.57
CA LEU A 192 22.07 -6.35 2.29
C LEU A 192 22.03 -7.84 1.88
N VAL A 193 23.14 -8.57 2.02
CA VAL A 193 23.18 -10.01 1.75
C VAL A 193 22.23 -10.78 2.67
N VAL A 194 22.21 -10.51 3.97
CA VAL A 194 21.25 -11.18 4.89
C VAL A 194 19.80 -10.84 4.53
N PHE A 195 19.53 -9.59 4.18
CA PHE A 195 18.19 -9.18 3.73
C PHE A 195 17.79 -9.88 2.43
N VAL A 196 18.70 -9.91 1.44
CA VAL A 196 18.52 -10.63 0.17
C VAL A 196 18.36 -12.12 0.40
N VAL A 197 19.10 -12.72 1.33
CA VAL A 197 18.96 -14.14 1.69
C VAL A 197 17.61 -14.40 2.36
N ILE A 198 17.17 -13.57 3.31
CA ILE A 198 15.84 -13.70 3.91
C ILE A 198 14.77 -13.51 2.85
N PHE A 199 14.93 -12.51 1.97
CA PHE A 199 14.05 -12.24 0.85
C PHE A 199 13.98 -13.44 -0.09
N LEU A 200 15.11 -14.04 -0.48
CA LEU A 200 15.21 -15.23 -1.34
C LEU A 200 14.65 -16.49 -0.64
N LEU A 201 14.88 -16.65 0.66
CA LEU A 201 14.31 -17.73 1.48
C LEU A 201 12.81 -17.55 1.71
N THR A 202 12.28 -16.33 1.65
CA THR A 202 10.83 -16.10 1.56
C THR A 202 10.34 -16.25 0.13
N PHE A 203 11.18 -15.92 -0.87
CA PHE A 203 10.92 -16.01 -2.30
C PHE A 203 10.63 -17.44 -2.75
N GLN A 204 11.31 -18.45 -2.18
CA GLN A 204 10.99 -19.86 -2.47
C GLN A 204 9.56 -20.25 -2.05
N PHE A 205 8.95 -19.53 -1.09
CA PHE A 205 7.57 -19.74 -0.66
C PHE A 205 6.58 -18.83 -1.40
N ILE A 206 7.05 -17.86 -2.20
CA ILE A 206 6.17 -16.97 -2.96
C ILE A 206 5.38 -17.74 -4.03
N PRO A 207 5.97 -18.69 -4.80
CA PRO A 207 5.21 -19.62 -5.63
C PRO A 207 4.10 -20.34 -4.88
N MET A 208 4.43 -20.94 -3.73
CA MET A 208 3.45 -21.65 -2.90
C MET A 208 2.35 -20.70 -2.38
N LEU A 209 2.67 -19.43 -2.10
CA LEU A 209 1.68 -18.40 -1.75
C LEU A 209 0.84 -17.95 -2.95
N PHE A 210 1.39 -17.91 -4.16
CA PHE A 210 0.64 -17.61 -5.39
C PHE A 210 -0.24 -18.78 -5.80
N ASP A 211 0.27 -20.02 -5.74
CA ASP A 211 -0.51 -21.24 -5.99
C ASP A 211 -1.61 -21.39 -4.94
N TYR A 212 -1.30 -21.13 -3.67
CA TYR A 212 -2.31 -21.05 -2.61
C TYR A 212 -3.32 -19.94 -2.88
N ARG A 213 -2.88 -18.76 -3.33
CA ARG A 213 -3.79 -17.65 -3.66
C ARG A 213 -4.67 -17.96 -4.86
N GLU A 214 -4.15 -18.57 -5.92
CA GLU A 214 -4.89 -18.93 -7.13
C GLU A 214 -5.83 -20.12 -6.88
N SER A 215 -5.40 -21.13 -6.11
CA SER A 215 -6.29 -22.23 -5.66
C SER A 215 -7.44 -21.76 -4.78
N LEU A 216 -7.27 -20.67 -4.01
CA LEU A 216 -8.38 -20.05 -3.27
C LEU A 216 -9.37 -19.28 -4.14
N ARG A 217 -9.06 -19.08 -5.42
CA ARG A 217 -9.93 -18.39 -6.37
C ARG A 217 -10.91 -19.30 -7.12
N ASN A 218 -10.75 -20.63 -7.05
CA ASN A 218 -11.63 -21.70 -7.61
C ASN A 218 -12.29 -21.42 -8.99
N GLY A 219 -11.99 -22.13 -10.07
CA GLY A 219 -11.22 -23.37 -10.23
C GLY A 219 -10.92 -23.66 -11.71
N ASP A 220 -10.01 -24.61 -11.93
CA ASP A 220 -9.61 -25.32 -13.15
C ASP A 220 -9.38 -24.57 -14.49
N GLU A 221 -9.79 -23.31 -14.65
CA GLU A 221 -9.70 -22.57 -15.91
C GLU A 221 -8.76 -21.36 -15.87
N ALA A 222 -8.39 -20.88 -14.68
CA ALA A 222 -7.24 -20.00 -14.52
C ALA A 222 -5.99 -20.83 -14.76
N LYS A 223 -5.67 -21.04 -16.05
CA LYS A 223 -4.57 -21.84 -16.60
C LYS A 223 -3.53 -22.05 -15.53
N LEU A 224 -3.49 -23.28 -15.00
CA LEU A 224 -2.27 -23.88 -14.50
C LEU A 224 -1.25 -23.62 -15.61
N ILE A 225 -0.52 -22.51 -15.51
CA ILE A 225 0.81 -22.46 -16.06
C ILE A 225 1.46 -23.55 -15.22
N GLN A 226 1.52 -24.74 -15.79
CA GLN A 226 2.31 -25.82 -15.29
C GLN A 226 3.74 -25.32 -15.43
N ILE A 227 4.17 -24.48 -14.49
CA ILE A 227 5.51 -23.93 -14.43
C ILE A 227 6.39 -25.06 -13.89
N PHE A 228 6.65 -26.04 -14.77
CA PHE A 228 7.50 -27.19 -14.44
C PHE A 228 8.99 -26.83 -14.39
N ASP A 229 9.37 -25.63 -14.87
CA ASP A 229 10.72 -25.10 -14.82
C ASP A 229 10.83 -24.04 -13.71
N THR A 230 11.69 -24.31 -12.73
CA THR A 230 12.00 -23.39 -11.62
C THR A 230 12.47 -22.02 -12.11
N THR A 231 13.07 -21.94 -13.31
CA THR A 231 13.54 -20.69 -13.91
C THR A 231 12.38 -19.81 -14.38
N GLU A 232 11.38 -20.38 -15.04
CA GLU A 232 10.18 -19.66 -15.48
C GLU A 232 9.33 -19.22 -14.29
N LEU A 233 9.32 -20.01 -13.21
CA LEU A 233 8.64 -19.66 -11.96
C LEU A 233 9.26 -18.46 -11.29
N VAL A 234 10.60 -18.44 -11.21
CA VAL A 234 11.35 -17.33 -10.64
C VAL A 234 11.14 -16.07 -11.47
N LYS A 235 11.18 -16.15 -12.80
CA LYS A 235 10.89 -15.01 -13.69
C LYS A 235 9.48 -14.48 -13.48
N PHE A 236 8.48 -15.35 -13.46
CA PHE A 236 7.07 -14.98 -13.26
C PHE A 236 6.88 -14.28 -11.90
N VAL A 237 7.38 -14.87 -10.82
CA VAL A 237 7.28 -14.30 -9.48
C VAL A 237 8.02 -12.96 -9.39
N LEU A 238 9.22 -12.86 -9.98
CA LEU A 238 10.00 -11.63 -9.99
C LEU A 238 9.26 -10.52 -10.76
N ALA A 239 8.68 -10.84 -11.92
CA ALA A 239 7.86 -9.91 -12.68
C ALA A 239 6.63 -9.46 -11.88
N LYS A 240 5.92 -10.38 -11.22
CA LYS A 240 4.78 -10.06 -10.35
C LYS A 240 5.17 -9.14 -9.21
N LEU A 241 6.28 -9.42 -8.53
CA LEU A 241 6.77 -8.61 -7.42
C LEU A 241 7.17 -7.21 -7.85
N ILE A 242 7.97 -7.10 -8.92
CA ILE A 242 8.40 -5.79 -9.46
C ILE A 242 7.19 -4.93 -9.81
N GLY A 243 6.20 -5.49 -10.49
CA GLY A 243 5.00 -4.73 -10.84
C GLY A 243 4.01 -4.50 -9.70
N ARG A 244 4.15 -5.18 -8.56
CA ARG A 244 3.39 -4.87 -7.33
C ARG A 244 4.04 -3.78 -6.48
N VAL A 245 5.30 -3.44 -6.76
CA VAL A 245 6.03 -2.35 -6.09
C VAL A 245 6.28 -1.15 -7.02
N SER A 246 5.86 -1.25 -8.28
CA SER A 246 5.96 -0.24 -9.33
C SER A 246 4.58 0.09 -9.88
N SER A 247 4.43 1.30 -10.40
CA SER A 247 3.20 1.73 -11.08
C SER A 247 3.39 1.89 -12.58
N LEU A 248 4.60 1.64 -13.09
CA LEU A 248 4.99 1.87 -14.48
C LEU A 248 4.13 1.07 -15.47
N SER A 249 4.04 -0.26 -15.28
CA SER A 249 3.30 -1.12 -16.21
C SER A 249 1.80 -0.84 -16.25
N ALA A 250 1.23 -0.36 -15.14
CA ALA A 250 -0.16 0.10 -15.11
C ALA A 250 -0.37 1.36 -15.96
N VAL A 251 0.57 2.31 -15.91
CA VAL A 251 0.51 3.53 -16.74
C VAL A 251 0.77 3.21 -18.21
N GLU A 252 1.73 2.32 -18.50
CA GLU A 252 2.02 1.88 -19.87
C GLU A 252 0.82 1.21 -20.52
N TYR A 253 0.21 0.26 -19.80
CA TYR A 253 -1.01 -0.42 -20.24
C TYR A 253 -2.11 0.57 -20.63
N PHE A 254 -2.26 1.65 -19.84
CA PHE A 254 -3.25 2.69 -20.11
C PHE A 254 -3.00 3.40 -21.45
N PHE A 255 -1.75 3.77 -21.74
CA PHE A 255 -1.42 4.42 -23.00
C PHE A 255 -1.62 3.49 -24.20
N GLU A 256 -1.22 2.22 -24.07
CA GLU A 256 -1.39 1.23 -25.15
C GLU A 256 -2.86 0.93 -25.43
N HIS A 257 -3.72 0.93 -24.40
CA HIS A 257 -5.14 0.60 -24.52
C HIS A 257 -6.06 1.83 -24.55
N TYR A 258 -5.51 3.00 -24.88
CA TYR A 258 -6.24 4.27 -24.90
C TYR A 258 -7.57 4.19 -25.66
N HIS A 259 -7.57 3.59 -26.86
CA HIS A 259 -8.77 3.48 -27.68
C HIS A 259 -9.89 2.67 -27.01
N GLN A 260 -9.55 1.54 -26.39
CA GLN A 260 -10.52 0.72 -25.64
C GLN A 260 -11.05 1.50 -24.43
N ILE A 261 -10.19 2.24 -23.73
CA ILE A 261 -10.61 3.04 -22.57
C ILE A 261 -11.59 4.14 -23.00
N VAL A 262 -11.34 4.80 -24.14
CA VAL A 262 -12.22 5.84 -24.68
C VAL A 262 -13.61 5.29 -25.03
N THR A 263 -13.72 4.07 -25.55
CA THR A 263 -15.02 3.49 -25.93
C THR A 263 -15.86 3.13 -24.71
N VAL A 264 -15.22 2.69 -23.61
CA VAL A 264 -15.95 2.27 -22.40
C VAL A 264 -15.99 3.33 -21.30
N LYS A 265 -15.38 4.51 -21.47
CA LYS A 265 -15.25 5.56 -20.43
C LYS A 265 -16.55 5.98 -19.74
N ASN A 266 -17.70 5.79 -20.39
CA ASN A 266 -19.00 6.16 -19.84
C ASN A 266 -19.60 5.08 -18.92
N SER A 267 -18.96 3.91 -18.80
CA SER A 267 -19.38 2.85 -17.87
C SER A 267 -19.06 3.21 -16.41
N ILE A 268 -18.17 4.18 -16.19
CA ILE A 268 -17.87 4.75 -14.88
C ILE A 268 -18.49 6.15 -14.77
N GLY A 269 -19.05 6.49 -13.61
CA GLY A 269 -19.64 7.78 -13.29
C GLY A 269 -18.60 8.84 -12.97
N ASP A 270 -18.99 10.12 -13.02
CA ASP A 270 -18.05 11.24 -12.82
C ASP A 270 -17.57 11.34 -11.38
N PHE A 271 -18.41 10.92 -10.43
CA PHE A 271 -18.15 10.96 -8.99
C PHE A 271 -17.62 9.65 -8.41
N ASP A 272 -17.45 8.61 -9.23
CA ASP A 272 -17.14 7.25 -8.74
C ASP A 272 -15.80 7.18 -8.00
N PHE A 273 -14.83 8.04 -8.35
CA PHE A 273 -13.57 8.16 -7.60
C PHE A 273 -13.83 8.55 -6.12
N ILE A 274 -14.72 9.54 -5.92
CA ILE A 274 -15.06 10.07 -4.61
C ILE A 274 -15.91 9.05 -3.84
N ILE A 275 -16.86 8.40 -4.52
CA ILE A 275 -17.70 7.35 -3.92
C ILE A 275 -16.83 6.19 -3.42
N GLU A 276 -15.94 5.68 -4.27
CA GLU A 276 -15.03 4.59 -3.90
C GLU A 276 -14.05 4.99 -2.78
N PHE A 277 -13.63 6.26 -2.73
CA PHE A 277 -12.83 6.78 -1.63
C PHE A 277 -13.54 6.63 -0.28
N PHE A 278 -14.86 6.84 -0.22
CA PHE A 278 -15.62 6.70 1.03
C PHE A 278 -15.96 5.25 1.41
N ARG A 279 -15.64 4.26 0.57
CA ARG A 279 -15.92 2.83 0.82
C ARG A 279 -15.49 2.31 2.20
N PRO A 280 -14.30 2.66 2.72
CA PRO A 280 -13.87 2.28 4.06
C PRO A 280 -14.79 2.77 5.18
N PHE A 281 -15.48 3.91 4.99
CA PHE A 281 -16.36 4.54 5.97
C PHE A 281 -17.72 3.83 6.06
N TYR A 282 -18.30 3.43 4.93
CA TYR A 282 -19.60 2.75 4.89
C TYR A 282 -19.52 1.22 4.84
N GLY A 283 -18.32 0.63 4.71
CA GLY A 283 -18.09 -0.80 4.95
C GLY A 283 -18.87 -1.77 4.05
N GLY A 284 -19.27 -1.33 2.85
CA GLY A 284 -20.05 -2.15 1.91
C GLY A 284 -21.55 -2.22 2.19
N ILE A 285 -22.10 -1.39 3.10
CA ILE A 285 -23.56 -1.23 3.28
C ILE A 285 -24.22 -0.85 1.95
N PHE A 286 -23.56 0.03 1.21
CA PHE A 286 -23.85 0.27 -0.20
C PHE A 286 -22.98 -0.71 -0.99
N ARG A 287 -23.59 -1.79 -1.47
CA ARG A 287 -23.00 -2.56 -2.56
C ARG A 287 -23.17 -1.71 -3.81
N ASP A 288 -22.19 -0.87 -4.10
CA ASP A 288 -22.11 -0.23 -5.42
C ASP A 288 -21.92 -1.36 -6.44
N GLU A 289 -23.04 -1.81 -7.00
CA GLU A 289 -23.04 -2.76 -8.10
C GLU A 289 -22.19 -2.15 -9.22
N LEU A 290 -20.98 -2.69 -9.38
CA LEU A 290 -20.20 -2.64 -10.62
C LEU A 290 -19.71 -1.23 -11.06
N LYS A 291 -19.77 -0.20 -10.20
CA LYS A 291 -19.35 1.17 -10.54
C LYS A 291 -18.26 1.69 -9.61
N SER A 292 -17.06 1.14 -9.77
CA SER A 292 -15.85 1.61 -9.08
C SER A 292 -14.69 1.68 -10.08
N TYR A 293 -13.70 2.53 -9.81
CA TYR A 293 -12.48 2.60 -10.62
C TYR A 293 -11.77 1.25 -10.63
N THR A 294 -11.72 0.58 -9.48
CA THR A 294 -11.14 -0.76 -9.38
C THR A 294 -11.83 -1.75 -10.30
N TYR A 295 -13.17 -1.79 -10.31
CA TYR A 295 -13.91 -2.67 -11.20
C TYR A 295 -13.77 -2.28 -12.67
N PHE A 296 -13.82 -0.98 -12.98
CA PHE A 296 -13.64 -0.46 -14.34
C PHE A 296 -12.31 -0.92 -14.94
N PHE A 297 -11.21 -0.73 -14.22
CA PHE A 297 -9.88 -1.11 -14.70
C PHE A 297 -9.71 -2.62 -14.77
N THR A 298 -10.24 -3.37 -13.79
CA THR A 298 -10.18 -4.83 -13.85
C THR A 298 -10.93 -5.36 -15.07
N ASN A 299 -12.13 -4.85 -15.37
CA ASN A 299 -12.93 -5.33 -16.51
C ASN A 299 -12.30 -5.04 -17.88
N ILE A 300 -11.50 -3.98 -18.00
CA ILE A 300 -10.78 -3.67 -19.24
C ILE A 300 -9.67 -4.70 -19.48
N TYR A 301 -9.00 -5.11 -18.39
CA TYR A 301 -7.92 -6.10 -18.41
C TYR A 301 -8.45 -7.55 -18.50
N ASP A 302 -9.47 -7.87 -17.71
CA ASP A 302 -10.12 -9.17 -17.60
C ASP A 302 -11.64 -9.00 -17.48
N PRO A 303 -12.38 -9.09 -18.60
CA PRO A 303 -13.85 -8.93 -18.61
C PRO A 303 -14.60 -9.99 -17.80
N ASN A 304 -13.96 -11.11 -17.48
CA ASN A 304 -14.56 -12.20 -16.70
C ASN A 304 -14.22 -12.10 -15.21
N ALA A 305 -13.52 -11.04 -14.79
CA ALA A 305 -13.14 -10.86 -13.41
C ALA A 305 -14.36 -10.67 -12.50
N GLY A 306 -14.42 -11.51 -11.45
CA GLY A 306 -15.37 -11.32 -10.35
C GLY A 306 -15.04 -10.11 -9.47
N SER A 307 -15.84 -9.89 -8.42
CA SER A 307 -15.68 -8.77 -7.48
C SER A 307 -14.40 -8.81 -6.63
N ASP A 308 -13.68 -9.93 -6.63
CA ASP A 308 -12.64 -10.25 -5.64
C ASP A 308 -11.21 -10.07 -6.21
N TYR A 309 -11.12 -9.49 -7.42
CA TYR A 309 -9.89 -9.19 -8.11
C TYR A 309 -9.84 -7.72 -8.54
N GLY A 310 -8.75 -7.05 -8.16
CA GLY A 310 -8.43 -5.68 -8.56
C GLY A 310 -7.05 -5.63 -9.21
N VAL A 311 -6.97 -5.06 -10.42
CA VAL A 311 -5.69 -4.63 -10.99
C VAL A 311 -5.25 -3.30 -10.39
N MET A 312 -3.94 -3.05 -10.33
CA MET A 312 -3.41 -1.73 -10.01
C MET A 312 -3.38 -0.89 -11.27
N TYR A 313 -3.96 0.31 -11.23
CA TYR A 313 -4.11 1.20 -12.40
C TYR A 313 -3.33 2.52 -12.28
N ALA A 314 -2.63 2.69 -11.15
CA ALA A 314 -1.80 3.83 -10.80
C ALA A 314 -2.54 5.17 -10.73
N LEU A 315 -2.06 6.08 -9.88
CA LEU A 315 -2.68 7.40 -9.79
C LEU A 315 -2.63 8.17 -11.13
N PRO A 316 -1.54 8.13 -11.93
CA PRO A 316 -1.55 8.73 -13.26
C PRO A 316 -2.63 8.14 -14.18
N GLY A 317 -2.90 6.83 -14.12
CA GLY A 317 -3.98 6.21 -14.90
C GLY A 317 -5.37 6.74 -14.51
N VAL A 318 -5.63 6.97 -13.22
CA VAL A 318 -6.84 7.65 -12.74
C VAL A 318 -6.97 9.04 -13.35
N LEU A 319 -5.88 9.82 -13.33
CA LEU A 319 -5.90 11.20 -13.84
C LEU A 319 -6.10 11.22 -15.36
N LEU A 320 -5.47 10.31 -16.09
CA LEU A 320 -5.67 10.16 -17.54
C LEU A 320 -7.12 9.78 -17.87
N LEU A 321 -7.72 8.82 -17.16
CA LEU A 321 -9.14 8.49 -17.34
C LEU A 321 -10.03 9.71 -17.05
N SER A 322 -9.74 10.43 -15.97
CA SER A 322 -10.47 11.64 -15.60
C SER A 322 -10.39 12.70 -16.71
N PHE A 323 -9.22 12.86 -17.33
CA PHE A 323 -9.03 13.74 -18.48
C PHE A 323 -9.86 13.31 -19.70
N ILE A 324 -9.84 12.01 -20.04
CA ILE A 324 -10.61 11.43 -21.16
C ILE A 324 -12.13 11.61 -20.97
N LYS A 325 -12.59 11.53 -19.72
CA LYS A 325 -13.99 11.78 -19.35
C LYS A 325 -14.37 13.25 -19.50
N GLY A 326 -13.50 14.15 -19.06
CA GLY A 326 -13.66 15.59 -19.27
C GLY A 326 -12.85 16.41 -18.28
N TRP A 327 -12.51 17.63 -18.69
CA TRP A 327 -11.68 18.53 -17.89
C TRP A 327 -12.22 18.79 -16.47
N TYR A 328 -13.55 18.83 -16.32
CA TYR A 328 -14.19 19.02 -15.02
C TYR A 328 -13.99 17.81 -14.08
N VAL A 329 -14.02 16.57 -14.61
CA VAL A 329 -13.76 15.34 -13.83
C VAL A 329 -12.31 15.31 -13.37
N LEU A 330 -11.38 15.65 -14.27
CA LEU A 330 -9.97 15.79 -13.91
C LEU A 330 -9.76 16.80 -12.79
N LEU A 331 -10.29 18.02 -12.96
CA LEU A 331 -10.13 19.07 -11.97
C LEU A 331 -10.70 18.67 -10.60
N MET A 332 -11.90 18.07 -10.60
CA MET A 332 -12.53 17.58 -9.38
C MET A 332 -11.66 16.54 -8.68
N ASN A 333 -11.18 15.53 -9.40
CA ASN A 333 -10.36 14.47 -8.82
C ASN A 333 -9.01 15.00 -8.33
N VAL A 334 -8.33 15.87 -9.09
CA VAL A 334 -7.07 16.48 -8.68
C VAL A 334 -7.23 17.30 -7.40
N VAL A 335 -8.25 18.17 -7.33
CA VAL A 335 -8.53 18.98 -6.14
C VAL A 335 -8.84 18.07 -4.94
N PHE A 336 -9.64 17.03 -5.15
CA PHE A 336 -10.01 16.09 -4.10
C PHE A 336 -8.79 15.31 -3.56
N ILE A 337 -7.94 14.79 -4.45
CA ILE A 337 -6.69 14.10 -4.08
C ILE A 337 -5.77 15.02 -3.27
N ILE A 338 -5.55 16.26 -3.74
CA ILE A 338 -4.71 17.24 -3.03
C ILE A 338 -5.30 17.52 -1.65
N MET A 339 -6.61 17.72 -1.55
CA MET A 339 -7.29 17.96 -0.29
C MET A 339 -7.10 16.78 0.69
N ILE A 340 -7.27 15.54 0.23
CA ILE A 340 -7.04 14.34 1.04
C ILE A 340 -5.60 14.25 1.53
N ILE A 341 -4.61 14.47 0.66
CA ILE A 341 -3.20 14.47 1.03
C ILE A 341 -2.95 15.52 2.12
N VAL A 342 -3.50 16.73 1.97
CA VAL A 342 -3.41 17.79 2.99
C VAL A 342 -3.99 17.34 4.33
N PHE A 343 -5.16 16.71 4.34
CA PHE A 343 -5.79 16.19 5.56
C PHE A 343 -4.96 15.08 6.21
N ILE A 344 -4.49 14.10 5.44
CA ILE A 344 -3.63 13.01 5.91
C ILE A 344 -2.37 13.59 6.56
N VAL A 345 -1.71 14.55 5.91
CA VAL A 345 -0.50 15.19 6.42
C VAL A 345 -0.78 15.94 7.73
N ARG A 346 -1.92 16.64 7.84
CA ARG A 346 -2.31 17.34 9.07
C ARG A 346 -2.54 16.36 10.22
N LEU A 347 -3.33 15.31 10.02
CA LEU A 347 -3.60 14.29 11.04
C LEU A 347 -2.31 13.56 11.45
N ALA A 348 -1.49 13.17 10.48
CA ALA A 348 -0.22 12.52 10.75
C ALA A 348 0.75 13.43 11.50
N SER A 349 0.79 14.73 11.20
CA SER A 349 1.59 15.69 11.99
C SER A 349 1.16 15.71 13.46
N PHE A 350 -0.15 15.66 13.71
CA PHE A 350 -0.70 15.58 15.06
C PHE A 350 -0.35 14.26 15.75
N LEU A 351 -0.33 13.14 15.02
CA LEU A 351 -0.13 11.79 15.58
C LEU A 351 1.34 11.44 15.83
N PHE A 352 2.22 11.75 14.86
CA PHE A 352 3.55 11.15 14.77
C PHE A 352 4.70 12.11 15.10
N GLY A 353 4.40 13.36 15.48
CA GLY A 353 5.40 14.33 15.94
C GLY A 353 6.49 14.55 14.90
N ASN A 354 7.75 14.54 15.30
CA ASN A 354 8.88 14.96 14.46
C ASN A 354 9.20 14.07 13.25
N ILE A 355 8.70 12.83 13.19
CA ILE A 355 8.95 11.91 12.06
C ILE A 355 7.81 11.88 11.04
N TYR A 356 6.80 12.75 11.20
CA TYR A 356 5.57 12.63 10.44
C TYR A 356 5.77 12.77 8.93
N ARG A 357 6.73 13.57 8.46
CA ARG A 357 6.93 13.81 7.02
C ARG A 357 7.38 12.53 6.34
N GLU A 358 8.40 11.92 6.90
CA GLU A 358 8.98 10.66 6.49
C GLU A 358 7.94 9.55 6.53
N PHE A 359 7.20 9.46 7.64
CA PHE A 359 6.22 8.41 7.84
C PHE A 359 5.00 8.57 6.92
N VAL A 360 4.50 9.80 6.72
CA VAL A 360 3.43 10.09 5.76
C VAL A 360 3.82 9.71 4.34
N TYR A 361 5.09 9.92 3.97
CA TYR A 361 5.57 9.49 2.67
C TYR A 361 5.38 7.97 2.47
N ILE A 362 5.74 7.17 3.47
CA ILE A 362 5.49 5.71 3.42
C ILE A 362 4.01 5.41 3.37
N LEU A 363 3.18 6.06 4.20
CA LEU A 363 1.75 5.79 4.25
C LEU A 363 1.06 6.08 2.92
N LEU A 364 1.47 7.15 2.24
CA LEU A 364 0.97 7.53 0.92
C LEU A 364 1.66 6.79 -0.23
N PHE A 365 2.67 5.96 0.03
CA PHE A 365 3.37 5.22 -1.02
C PHE A 365 2.41 4.27 -1.77
N SER A 366 1.65 3.44 -1.06
CA SER A 366 0.70 2.50 -1.67
C SER A 366 -0.40 3.21 -2.47
N PRO A 367 -1.15 4.17 -1.88
CA PRO A 367 -2.26 4.81 -2.61
C PRO A 367 -1.80 5.58 -3.86
N LEU A 368 -0.62 6.23 -3.81
CA LEU A 368 -0.06 6.92 -4.98
C LEU A 368 0.39 5.95 -6.07
N MET A 369 0.92 4.79 -5.68
CA MET A 369 1.36 3.74 -6.61
C MET A 369 0.19 2.98 -7.23
N SER A 370 -0.83 2.63 -6.43
CA SER A 370 -1.97 1.82 -6.85
C SER A 370 -3.01 2.63 -7.62
N GLY A 371 -3.20 3.90 -7.24
CA GLY A 371 -4.29 4.74 -7.74
C GLY A 371 -5.65 4.43 -7.10
N VAL A 372 -5.75 3.46 -6.18
CA VAL A 372 -7.03 2.99 -5.65
C VAL A 372 -7.63 4.01 -4.68
N PRO A 373 -8.80 4.60 -4.96
CA PRO A 373 -9.39 5.65 -4.12
C PRO A 373 -9.66 5.16 -2.69
N ALA A 374 -10.13 3.92 -2.55
CA ALA A 374 -10.39 3.30 -1.25
C ALA A 374 -9.14 3.18 -0.37
N GLU A 375 -7.93 3.06 -0.94
CA GLU A 375 -6.69 3.02 -0.14
C GLU A 375 -6.41 4.38 0.53
N PHE A 376 -6.68 5.49 -0.17
CA PHE A 376 -6.62 6.83 0.43
C PHE A 376 -7.65 6.99 1.54
N GLY A 377 -8.89 6.54 1.29
CA GLY A 377 -9.97 6.58 2.27
C GLY A 377 -9.67 5.78 3.52
N GLN A 378 -9.08 4.59 3.33
CA GLN A 378 -8.76 3.66 4.39
C GLN A 378 -7.68 4.25 5.29
N LEU A 379 -6.64 4.84 4.69
CA LEU A 379 -5.60 5.55 5.41
C LEU A 379 -6.16 6.75 6.19
N LEU A 380 -7.01 7.58 5.56
CA LEU A 380 -7.62 8.71 6.25
C LEU A 380 -8.46 8.25 7.44
N PHE A 381 -9.29 7.21 7.24
CA PHE A 381 -10.12 6.64 8.28
C PHE A 381 -9.29 6.14 9.47
N TYR A 382 -8.20 5.42 9.24
CA TYR A 382 -7.29 4.98 10.30
C TYR A 382 -6.69 6.14 11.09
N LEU A 383 -6.24 7.19 10.40
CA LEU A 383 -5.68 8.36 11.07
C LEU A 383 -6.73 9.13 11.88
N LEU A 384 -7.98 9.17 11.42
CA LEU A 384 -9.09 9.75 12.18
C LEU A 384 -9.38 8.95 13.45
N VAL A 385 -9.47 7.61 13.34
CA VAL A 385 -9.67 6.72 14.51
C VAL A 385 -8.54 6.89 15.52
N LEU A 386 -7.28 6.90 15.08
CA LEU A 386 -6.13 7.10 15.98
C LEU A 386 -6.11 8.49 16.61
N SER A 387 -6.51 9.51 15.86
CA SER A 387 -6.62 10.88 16.40
C SER A 387 -7.68 10.97 17.48
N PHE A 388 -8.84 10.32 17.26
CA PHE A 388 -9.90 10.22 18.26
C PHE A 388 -9.42 9.50 19.52
N LEU A 389 -8.79 8.33 19.39
CA LEU A 389 -8.26 7.56 20.52
C LEU A 389 -7.22 8.35 21.33
N LYS A 390 -6.34 9.09 20.64
CA LYS A 390 -5.35 9.96 21.29
C LYS A 390 -5.99 11.10 22.08
N LEU A 391 -7.02 11.74 21.52
CA LEU A 391 -7.76 12.80 22.21
C LEU A 391 -8.48 12.25 23.44
N LEU A 392 -9.11 11.08 23.33
CA LEU A 392 -9.79 10.40 24.44
C LEU A 392 -8.82 10.04 25.56
N TYR A 393 -7.65 9.49 25.24
CA TYR A 393 -6.61 9.20 26.22
C TYR A 393 -6.15 10.46 26.97
N ARG A 394 -5.88 11.55 26.24
CA ARG A 394 -5.48 12.83 26.85
C ARG A 394 -6.54 13.36 27.81
N GLN A 395 -7.82 13.27 27.47
CA GLN A 395 -8.90 13.71 28.35
C GLN A 395 -8.98 12.89 29.65
N ILE A 396 -8.78 11.57 29.57
CA ILE A 396 -8.77 10.69 30.76
C ILE A 396 -7.57 11.04 31.67
N MET A 397 -6.39 11.26 31.08
CA MET A 397 -5.18 11.59 31.82
C MET A 397 -5.15 13.01 32.41
N ILE A 398 -5.99 13.94 31.94
CA ILE A 398 -6.13 15.28 32.54
C ILE A 398 -7.09 15.25 33.74
N ARG A 399 -8.01 14.27 33.78
CA ARG A 399 -9.00 14.12 34.86
C ARG A 399 -8.49 13.31 36.05
N ASN A 400 -7.45 12.52 35.87
CA ASN A 400 -6.74 11.75 36.90
C ASN A 400 -5.41 12.42 37.20
#